data_AF-A0A920QS26-F1
#
_entry.id   AF-A0A920QS26-F1
#
_cell.length_a   1.000
_cell.length_b   1.000
_cell.length_c   1.000
_cell.angle_alpha   90.00
_cell.angle_beta   90.00
_cell.angle_gamma   90.00
#
_symmetry.space_group_name_H-M   'P 1'
#
loop_
_entity.id
_entity.type
_entity.pdbx_description
1 polymer ?
#
loop_
_entity_poly.entity_id
_entity_poly.type
_entity_poly.pdbx_seq_one_letter_code
_entity_poly.pdbx_strand_id
1 'polypeptide(L)'
;MLIIWILGNQNIIKLSNETNIPLVATNDSHYTEQIDANAHDVCLCIQTNSQIDSTNRMKFDDQSYFLKSPQEMSDFLQICQNQFQTHS
;
A
#
# COMPACT_ATOMS: atom_id res chain seq x y z
N MET A 1 1.64 -6.66 -6.54
CA MET A 1 2.63 -7.30 -5.65
C MET A 1 2.16 -6.92 -4.24
N LEU A 2 1.95 -7.88 -3.34
CA LEU A 2 0.70 -7.95 -2.55
C LEU A 2 0.81 -7.63 -1.04
N ILE A 3 1.74 -6.77 -0.61
CA ILE A 3 2.21 -6.85 0.80
C ILE A 3 1.63 -5.78 1.75
N ILE A 4 0.99 -4.69 1.29
CA ILE A 4 0.18 -3.81 2.18
C ILE A 4 -1.18 -4.45 2.54
N TRP A 5 -1.76 -5.25 1.64
CA TRP A 5 -3.13 -5.77 1.76
C TRP A 5 -3.34 -6.78 2.91
N ILE A 6 -2.26 -7.23 3.55
CA ILE A 6 -2.29 -8.26 4.60
C ILE A 6 -3.01 -7.76 5.86
N LEU A 7 -2.84 -6.49 6.24
CA LEU A 7 -3.48 -5.95 7.44
C LEU A 7 -4.98 -5.75 7.23
N GLY A 8 -5.41 -5.36 6.03
CA GLY A 8 -6.82 -5.24 5.64
C GLY A 8 -7.59 -6.55 5.51
N ASN A 9 -6.89 -7.69 5.48
CA ASN A 9 -7.50 -8.98 5.17
C ASN A 9 -7.53 -9.89 6.41
N GLN A 10 -8.68 -9.89 7.11
CA GLN A 10 -8.92 -10.72 8.29
C GLN A 10 -8.65 -12.21 8.03
N ASN A 11 -8.85 -12.71 6.81
CA ASN A 11 -8.57 -14.10 6.47
C ASN A 11 -7.07 -14.41 6.49
N ILE A 12 -6.20 -13.47 6.12
CA ILE A 12 -4.75 -13.65 6.19
C ILE A 12 -4.28 -13.64 7.65
N ILE A 13 -4.86 -12.78 8.49
CA ILE A 13 -4.60 -12.78 9.94
C ILE A 13 -5.03 -14.11 10.57
N LYS A 14 -6.23 -14.58 10.23
CA LYS A 14 -6.74 -15.87 10.68
C LYS A 14 -5.84 -17.02 10.24
N LEU A 15 -5.41 -17.02 8.98
CA LEU A 15 -4.52 -18.04 8.42
C LEU A 15 -3.15 -18.04 9.12
N SER A 16 -2.59 -16.87 9.43
CA SER A 16 -1.36 -16.75 10.21
C SER A 16 -1.50 -17.38 11.59
N ASN A 17 -2.62 -17.13 12.28
CA ASN A 17 -2.91 -17.75 13.57
C ASN A 17 -3.10 -19.28 13.48
N GLU A 18 -3.77 -19.77 12.42
CA GLU A 18 -4.02 -21.20 12.21
C GLU A 18 -2.74 -21.97 11.82
N THR A 19 -1.85 -21.34 11.05
CA THR A 19 -0.63 -21.97 10.52
C THR A 19 0.62 -21.66 11.35
N ASN A 20 0.53 -20.74 12.31
CA ASN A 20 1.63 -20.24 13.12
C ASN A 20 2.77 -19.58 12.30
N ILE A 21 2.45 -19.10 11.09
CA ILE A 21 3.38 -18.40 10.20
C ILE A 21 3.32 -16.91 10.50
N PRO A 22 4.45 -16.24 10.84
CA PRO A 22 4.45 -14.82 11.18
C PRO A 22 4.12 -13.95 9.96
N LEU A 23 3.42 -12.84 10.20
CA LEU A 23 3.12 -11.84 9.18
C LEU A 23 4.25 -10.81 9.05
N VAL A 24 4.44 -10.33 7.82
CA VAL A 24 5.33 -9.20 7.51
C VAL A 24 4.51 -8.16 6.78
N ALA A 25 4.60 -6.92 7.27
CA ALA A 25 4.02 -5.77 6.60
C ALA A 25 5.09 -5.06 5.75
N THR A 26 4.68 -4.53 4.61
CA THR A 26 5.51 -3.63 3.80
C THR A 26 4.65 -2.49 3.29
N ASN A 27 5.27 -1.44 2.74
CA ASN A 27 4.59 -0.27 2.20
C ASN A 27 4.40 -0.32 0.67
N ASP A 28 4.68 -1.45 0.00
CA ASP A 28 4.60 -1.62 -1.47
C ASP A 28 5.09 -0.37 -2.23
N SER A 29 6.27 0.13 -1.88
CA SER A 29 6.74 1.43 -2.37
C SER A 29 7.11 1.36 -3.86
N HIS A 30 6.68 2.36 -4.61
CA HIS A 30 6.86 2.49 -6.05
C HIS A 30 7.81 3.63 -6.44
N TYR A 31 8.06 4.56 -5.53
CA TYR A 31 8.95 5.70 -5.74
C TYR A 31 9.66 6.09 -4.43
N THR A 32 10.67 6.96 -4.52
CA THR A 32 11.54 7.27 -3.38
C THR A 32 10.91 8.32 -2.47
N GLU A 33 10.59 9.49 -3.03
CA GLU A 33 10.06 10.62 -2.29
C GLU A 33 8.58 10.84 -2.62
N GLN A 34 7.80 11.38 -1.69
CA GLN A 34 6.36 11.63 -1.94
C GLN A 34 6.11 12.52 -3.17
N ILE A 35 7.01 13.47 -3.44
CA ILE A 35 6.93 14.38 -4.59
C ILE A 35 7.00 13.67 -5.95
N ASP A 36 7.57 12.46 -5.99
CA ASP A 36 7.73 11.67 -7.22
C ASP A 36 6.42 11.04 -7.69
N ALA A 37 5.33 11.15 -6.91
CA ALA A 37 4.03 10.57 -7.26
C ALA A 37 3.53 11.02 -8.65
N ASN A 38 3.75 12.28 -9.01
CA ASN A 38 3.36 12.80 -10.34
C ASN A 38 4.22 12.21 -11.46
N ALA A 39 5.52 12.06 -11.23
CA ALA A 39 6.42 11.44 -12.21
C ALA A 39 6.06 9.96 -12.41
N HIS A 40 5.77 9.25 -11.33
CA HIS A 40 5.29 7.87 -11.38
C HIS A 40 3.97 7.75 -12.16
N ASP A 41 3.01 8.65 -11.95
CA ASP A 41 1.73 8.65 -12.67
C ASP A 41 1.91 8.82 -14.18
N VAL A 42 2.84 9.68 -14.60
CA VAL A 42 3.22 9.83 -16.01
C VAL A 42 3.85 8.55 -16.56
N CYS A 43 4.79 7.94 -15.81
CA CYS A 43 5.40 6.66 -16.20
C CYS A 43 4.36 5.56 -16.37
N LEU A 44 3.37 5.50 -15.48
CA LEU A 44 2.28 4.54 -15.56
C LEU A 44 1.47 4.71 -16.84
N CYS A 45 1.14 5.96 -17.20
CA CYS A 45 0.43 6.28 -18.42
C CYS A 45 1.21 5.83 -19.68
N ILE A 46 2.52 6.03 -19.69
CA ILE A 46 3.40 5.56 -20.77
C ILE A 46 3.36 4.02 -20.86
N GLN A 47 3.49 3.33 -19.72
CA GLN A 47 3.50 1.87 -19.66
C GLN A 47 2.17 1.25 -20.12
N THR A 48 1.04 1.87 -19.78
CA THR A 48 -0.30 1.37 -20.14
C THR A 48 -0.83 1.93 -21.46
N ASN A 49 -0.02 2.70 -22.20
CA ASN A 49 -0.42 3.37 -23.43
C ASN A 49 -1.71 4.21 -23.27
N SER A 50 -1.80 4.97 -22.19
CA SER A 50 -2.92 5.86 -21.86
C SER A 50 -2.47 7.31 -21.75
N GLN A 51 -3.40 8.25 -21.91
CA GLN A 51 -3.11 9.68 -21.72
C GLN A 51 -3.41 10.11 -20.29
N ILE A 52 -2.75 11.16 -19.81
CA ILE A 52 -2.88 11.63 -18.41
C ILE A 52 -4.28 12.16 -18.07
N ASP A 53 -4.98 12.67 -19.08
CA ASP A 53 -6.33 13.23 -19.03
C ASP A 53 -7.44 12.18 -19.26
N SER A 54 -7.07 10.95 -19.58
CA SER A 54 -8.03 9.86 -19.80
C SER A 54 -8.75 9.50 -18.51
N THR A 55 -10.08 9.47 -18.54
CA THR A 55 -10.92 9.16 -17.36
C THR A 55 -10.86 7.70 -16.95
N ASN A 56 -10.50 6.80 -17.87
CA ASN A 56 -10.37 5.36 -17.62
C ASN A 56 -8.92 4.90 -17.80
N ARG A 57 -8.01 5.49 -17.01
CA ARG A 57 -6.61 5.10 -16.97
C ARG A 57 -6.27 4.43 -15.65
N MET A 58 -5.24 3.58 -15.67
CA MET A 58 -4.67 3.06 -14.44
C MET A 58 -4.07 4.23 -13.65
N LYS A 59 -4.48 4.36 -12.39
CA LYS A 59 -3.98 5.36 -11.44
C LYS A 59 -4.04 4.75 -10.05
N PHE A 60 -3.09 5.11 -9.19
CA PHE A 60 -3.19 4.79 -7.77
C PHE A 60 -4.16 5.73 -7.05
N ASP A 61 -4.79 5.21 -5.99
CA ASP A 61 -5.82 5.92 -5.23
C ASP A 61 -5.27 7.11 -4.45
N ASP A 62 -4.00 7.04 -4.02
CA ASP A 62 -3.31 8.09 -3.29
C ASP A 62 -1.81 8.21 -3.63
N GLN A 63 -1.12 9.10 -2.91
CA GLN A 63 0.32 9.40 -3.07
C GLN A 63 1.17 8.79 -1.94
N SER A 64 0.73 7.70 -1.32
CA SER A 64 1.39 7.12 -0.15
C SER A 64 2.46 6.05 -0.47
N TYR A 65 2.68 5.77 -1.77
CA TYR A 65 3.56 4.71 -2.26
C TYR A 65 5.05 5.12 -2.35
N PHE A 66 5.47 6.09 -1.55
CA PHE A 66 6.88 6.47 -1.40
C PHE A 66 7.60 5.61 -0.35
N LEU A 67 8.93 5.72 -0.27
CA LEU A 67 9.70 5.05 0.76
C LEU A 67 9.52 5.76 2.11
N LYS A 68 8.65 5.20 2.96
CA LYS A 68 8.40 5.71 4.31
C LYS A 68 9.61 5.50 5.23
N SER A 69 9.85 6.45 6.11
CA SER A 69 10.79 6.29 7.22
C SER A 69 10.30 5.22 8.21
N PRO A 70 11.20 4.69 9.07
CA PRO A 70 10.82 3.72 10.10
C PRO A 70 9.72 4.23 11.04
N GLN A 71 9.74 5.53 11.36
CA GLN A 71 8.74 6.14 12.23
C GLN A 71 7.36 6.19 11.55
N GLU A 72 7.31 6.68 10.30
CA GLU A 72 6.06 6.72 9.53
C GLU A 72 5.47 5.32 9.32
N MET A 73 6.31 4.31 9.10
CA MET A 73 5.86 2.93 9.03
C MET A 73 5.30 2.44 10.37
N SER A 74 5.97 2.75 11.49
CA SER A 74 5.48 2.37 12.82
C SER A 74 4.13 3.00 13.13
N ASP A 75 3.96 4.30 12.84
CA ASP A 75 2.72 5.03 13.07
C ASP A 75 1.60 4.49 12.17
N PHE A 76 1.90 4.21 10.91
CA PHE A 76 0.97 3.59 9.96
C PHE A 76 0.49 2.22 10.45
N LEU A 77 1.42 1.37 10.89
CA LEU A 77 1.11 0.03 11.42
C LEU A 77 0.23 0.11 12.68
N GLN A 78 0.51 1.06 13.57
CA GLN A 78 -0.26 1.24 14.79
C GLN A 78 -1.71 1.69 14.50
N ILE A 79 -1.90 2.61 13.54
CA ILE A 79 -3.24 3.01 13.07
C ILE A 79 -3.99 1.81 12.51
N CYS A 80 -3.34 1.03 11.64
CA CYS A 80 -3.94 -0.18 11.06
C CYS A 80 -4.37 -1.16 12.16
N GLN A 81 -3.48 -1.51 13.09
CA GLN A 81 -3.80 -2.43 14.20
C GLN A 81 -5.01 -1.96 15.02
N ASN A 82 -5.10 -0.66 15.33
CA ASN A 82 -6.21 -0.10 16.10
C ASN A 82 -7.55 -0.15 15.34
N GLN A 83 -7.54 0.02 14.02
CA GLN A 83 -8.75 -0.08 13.20
C GLN A 83 -9.30 -1.51 13.15
N PHE A 84 -8.44 -2.54 13.20
CA PHE A 84 -8.88 -3.93 13.19
C PHE A 84 -9.35 -4.44 14.57
N GLN A 85 -8.88 -3.86 15.67
CA GLN A 85 -9.36 -4.21 17.02
C GLN A 85 -10.74 -3.63 17.36
N THR A 86 -11.16 -2.55 16.70
CA THR A 86 -12.44 -1.85 16.98
C THR A 86 -13.65 -2.40 16.23
N HIS A 87 -13.45 -3.32 15.29
CA HIS A 87 -14.51 -3.96 14.48
C HIS A 87 -14.74 -5.44 14.85
N SER A 88 -14.51 -5.82 16.12
CA SER A 88 -14.87 -7.13 16.68
C SER A 88 -15.99 -7.02 17.70
#